data_AF-A0A7V0R401-F1
#
_entry.id   AF-A0A7V0R401-F1
#
_cell.length_a   1.000
_cell.length_b   1.000
_cell.length_c   1.000
_cell.angle_alpha   90.00
_cell.angle_beta   90.00
_cell.angle_gamma   90.00
#
_symmetry.space_group_name_H-M   'P 1'
#
loop_
_entity.id
_entity.type
_entity.pdbx_description
1 polymer ?
#
loop_
_entity_poly.entity_id
_entity_poly.type
_entity_poly.pdbx_seq_one_letter_code
_entity_poly.pdbx_strand_id
1 'polypeptide(L)'
;MNALKSHKFFWTVILILFLCALIPVDPLGAAIKPEEVAVIVNTESKDSLRIGELYARLRNVPTRNIIRISTPVKEGISRTDYERLIHGPVRKAVAELFNEGIVIRCIVTTYGVPLRVNSSKPLIHPEHKISSYQTMIDEKEKELSILKEKKRGKDASKELNSKIKGLGSEITLLHLKLGELQGKDTLAAVDSELSLLFISGYPLTGWIPNPEFIYNRERFSDYIGRIFMVSRLDGP
;
A
#
# COMPACT_ATOMS: atom_id res chain seq x y z
N MET A 1 32.43 -12.91 63.25
CA MET A 1 31.62 -13.82 62.41
C MET A 1 30.88 -13.14 61.23
N ASN A 2 30.94 -11.79 61.07
CA ASN A 2 30.21 -11.07 60.01
C ASN A 2 31.03 -10.80 58.72
N ALA A 3 32.36 -10.70 58.80
CA ALA A 3 33.21 -10.38 57.64
C ALA A 3 33.29 -11.51 56.58
N LEU A 4 33.33 -12.78 57.02
CA LEU A 4 33.37 -13.94 56.10
C LEU A 4 32.04 -14.17 55.35
N LYS A 5 30.90 -13.76 55.91
CA LYS A 5 29.59 -13.83 55.24
C LYS A 5 29.48 -12.79 54.11
N SER A 6 30.00 -11.58 54.32
CA SER A 6 30.03 -10.52 53.31
C SER A 6 30.90 -10.90 52.10
N HIS A 7 32.05 -11.53 52.33
CA HIS A 7 32.93 -11.96 51.25
C HIS A 7 32.31 -13.07 50.38
N LYS A 8 31.68 -14.09 51.02
CA LYS A 8 30.96 -15.15 50.28
C LYS A 8 29.77 -14.58 49.50
N PHE A 9 29.04 -13.64 50.09
CA PHE A 9 27.93 -12.95 49.42
C PHE A 9 28.41 -12.16 48.19
N PHE A 10 29.53 -11.43 48.31
CA PHE A 10 30.13 -10.67 47.22
C PHE A 10 30.55 -11.58 46.05
N TRP A 11 31.22 -12.69 46.33
CA TRP A 11 31.61 -13.66 45.31
C TRP A 11 30.42 -14.38 44.68
N THR A 12 29.36 -14.69 45.43
CA THR A 12 28.13 -15.25 44.85
C THR A 12 27.42 -14.27 43.93
N VAL A 13 27.41 -12.96 44.24
CA VAL A 13 26.82 -11.94 43.37
C VAL A 13 27.64 -11.79 42.08
N ILE A 14 28.96 -11.80 42.16
CA ILE A 14 29.84 -11.76 40.99
C ILE A 14 29.66 -13.00 40.12
N LEU A 15 29.55 -14.19 40.72
CA LEU A 15 29.31 -15.44 39.99
C LEU A 15 27.96 -15.40 39.25
N ILE A 16 26.90 -14.89 39.89
CA ILE A 16 25.57 -14.74 39.27
C ILE A 16 25.62 -13.71 38.13
N LEU A 17 26.29 -12.57 38.31
CA LEU A 17 26.46 -11.58 37.24
C LEU A 17 27.25 -12.13 36.05
N PHE A 18 28.29 -12.93 36.30
CA PHE A 18 29.06 -13.59 35.25
C PHE A 18 28.25 -14.67 34.53
N LEU A 19 27.43 -15.44 35.27
CA LEU A 19 26.51 -16.43 34.67
C LEU A 19 25.42 -15.76 33.82
N CYS A 20 24.87 -14.63 34.26
CA CYS A 20 23.88 -13.86 33.48
C CYS A 20 24.49 -13.25 32.21
N ALA A 21 25.78 -12.88 32.22
CA ALA A 21 26.48 -12.36 31.06
C ALA A 21 26.80 -13.44 30.00
N LEU A 22 26.77 -14.73 30.37
CA LEU A 22 26.96 -15.87 29.47
C LEU A 22 25.66 -16.33 28.81
N ILE A 23 24.50 -15.76 29.17
CA ILE A 23 23.24 -16.05 28.51
C ILE A 23 23.23 -15.25 27.20
N PRO A 24 23.23 -15.89 26.02
CA PRO A 24 23.04 -15.16 24.78
C PRO A 24 21.69 -14.47 24.83
N VAL A 25 21.72 -13.14 24.88
CA VAL A 25 20.52 -12.32 24.70
C VAL A 25 20.22 -12.37 23.20
N ASP A 26 19.40 -13.34 22.79
CA ASP A 26 18.81 -13.28 21.45
C ASP A 26 18.11 -11.91 21.35
N PRO A 27 18.49 -11.07 20.36
CA PRO A 27 17.84 -9.78 20.19
C PRO A 27 16.35 -10.05 20.02
N LEU A 28 15.57 -9.61 21.01
CA LEU A 28 14.17 -9.92 21.15
C LEU A 28 13.41 -9.42 19.91
N GLY A 29 13.11 -10.36 19.00
CA GLY A 29 11.85 -10.46 18.27
C GLY A 29 11.49 -9.42 17.21
N ALA A 30 12.34 -8.45 16.87
CA ALA A 30 11.96 -7.42 15.88
C ALA A 30 12.30 -7.78 14.42
N ALA A 31 13.34 -8.60 14.20
CA ALA A 31 13.78 -8.94 12.85
C ALA A 31 12.76 -9.85 12.14
N ILE A 32 12.58 -9.63 10.84
CA ILE A 32 11.79 -10.51 9.98
C ILE A 32 12.66 -11.73 9.68
N LYS A 33 12.19 -12.92 10.05
CA LYS A 33 12.91 -14.17 9.76
C LYS A 33 12.68 -14.60 8.30
N PRO A 34 13.60 -15.34 7.67
CA PRO A 34 13.42 -15.82 6.30
C PRO A 34 12.12 -16.60 6.08
N GLU A 35 11.67 -17.36 7.09
CA GLU A 35 10.43 -18.15 7.05
C GLU A 35 9.16 -17.29 7.07
N GLU A 36 9.28 -16.02 7.46
CA GLU A 36 8.19 -15.05 7.54
C GLU A 36 8.06 -14.19 6.27
N VAL A 37 8.90 -14.45 5.26
CA VAL A 37 8.92 -13.73 3.98
C VAL A 37 8.28 -14.58 2.89
N ALA A 38 7.27 -14.03 2.22
CA ALA A 38 6.70 -14.56 0.99
C ALA A 38 7.26 -13.81 -0.23
N VAL A 39 7.70 -14.53 -1.26
CA VAL A 39 8.26 -13.95 -2.48
C VAL A 39 7.30 -14.21 -3.63
N ILE A 40 6.77 -13.14 -4.24
CA ILE A 40 5.87 -13.21 -5.39
C ILE A 40 6.69 -13.13 -6.67
N VAL A 41 6.54 -14.14 -7.53
CA VAL A 41 7.15 -14.20 -8.86
C VAL A 41 6.09 -14.31 -9.94
N ASN A 42 6.26 -13.56 -11.02
CA ASN A 42 5.45 -13.63 -12.23
C ASN A 42 6.03 -14.65 -13.20
N THR A 43 5.29 -15.72 -13.49
CA THR A 43 5.71 -16.78 -14.42
C THR A 43 5.85 -16.29 -15.86
N GLU A 44 5.18 -15.20 -16.22
CA GLU A 44 5.26 -14.58 -17.55
C GLU A 44 6.56 -13.77 -17.75
N SER A 45 7.38 -13.59 -16.71
CA SER A 45 8.66 -12.89 -16.78
C SER A 45 9.81 -13.78 -16.30
N LYS A 46 10.73 -14.10 -17.20
CA LYS A 46 11.94 -14.88 -16.88
C LYS A 46 12.81 -14.20 -15.82
N ASP A 47 12.89 -12.87 -15.87
CA ASP A 47 13.64 -12.09 -14.88
C ASP A 47 13.00 -12.12 -13.50
N SER A 48 11.66 -12.12 -13.44
CA SER A 48 10.91 -12.28 -12.20
C SER A 48 11.26 -13.58 -11.48
N LEU A 49 11.21 -14.70 -12.23
CA LEU A 49 11.57 -16.02 -11.73
C LEU A 49 13.03 -16.05 -11.27
N ARG A 50 13.95 -15.58 -12.11
CA ARG A 50 15.39 -15.58 -11.83
C ARG A 50 15.74 -14.77 -10.57
N ILE A 51 15.22 -13.56 -10.45
CA ILE A 51 15.50 -12.68 -9.30
C ILE A 51 14.83 -13.22 -8.03
N GLY A 52 13.59 -13.70 -8.12
CA GLY A 52 12.88 -14.25 -6.97
C GLY A 52 13.57 -15.48 -6.39
N GLU A 53 13.99 -16.42 -7.25
CA GLU A 53 14.73 -17.61 -6.82
C GLU A 53 16.12 -17.27 -6.27
N LEU A 54 16.82 -16.32 -6.90
CA LEU A 54 18.12 -15.83 -6.42
C LEU A 54 17.99 -15.18 -5.04
N TYR A 55 17.01 -14.30 -4.86
CA TYR A 55 16.75 -13.65 -3.58
C TYR A 55 16.41 -14.67 -2.49
N ALA A 56 15.52 -15.62 -2.80
CA ALA A 56 15.12 -16.66 -1.85
C ALA A 56 16.34 -17.48 -1.40
N ARG A 57 17.22 -17.86 -2.33
CA ARG A 57 18.47 -18.56 -2.01
C ARG A 57 19.40 -17.73 -1.14
N LEU A 58 19.68 -16.48 -1.52
CA LEU A 58 20.63 -15.62 -0.80
C LEU A 58 20.15 -15.23 0.60
N ARG A 59 18.83 -15.16 0.82
CA ARG A 59 18.22 -14.80 2.10
C ARG A 59 17.69 -15.99 2.90
N ASN A 60 17.94 -17.22 2.43
CA ASN A 60 17.45 -18.46 3.04
C ASN A 60 15.91 -18.52 3.18
N VAL A 61 15.17 -17.88 2.27
CA VAL A 61 13.71 -17.96 2.24
C VAL A 61 13.31 -19.37 1.77
N PRO A 62 12.45 -20.09 2.49
CA PRO A 62 11.99 -21.41 2.08
C PRO A 62 11.31 -21.39 0.71
N THR A 63 11.57 -22.43 -0.11
CA THR A 63 10.98 -22.54 -1.45
C THR A 63 9.46 -22.59 -1.47
N ARG A 64 8.83 -23.12 -0.40
CA ARG A 64 7.37 -23.11 -0.21
C ARG A 64 6.78 -21.70 -0.08
N ASN A 65 7.58 -20.71 0.32
CA ASN A 65 7.17 -19.32 0.42
C ASN A 65 7.27 -18.56 -0.92
N ILE A 66 7.68 -19.23 -2.00
CA ILE A 66 7.71 -18.64 -3.35
C ILE A 66 6.33 -18.83 -3.99
N ILE A 67 5.58 -17.73 -4.07
CA ILE A 67 4.24 -17.68 -4.64
C ILE A 67 4.35 -17.31 -6.12
N ARG A 68 3.92 -18.23 -6.99
CA ARG A 68 3.93 -18.06 -8.44
C ARG A 68 2.57 -17.52 -8.89
N ILE A 69 2.59 -16.39 -9.60
CA ILE A 69 1.43 -15.79 -10.24
C ILE A 69 1.65 -15.69 -11.75
N SER A 70 0.58 -15.66 -12.52
CA SER A 70 0.62 -15.47 -13.98
C SER A 70 -0.13 -14.19 -14.32
N THR A 71 0.61 -13.13 -14.67
CA THR A 71 0.03 -11.81 -14.90
C THR A 71 0.73 -11.09 -16.05
N PRO A 72 0.06 -10.19 -16.81
CA PRO A 72 0.70 -9.43 -17.87
C PRO A 72 1.92 -8.63 -17.39
N VAL A 73 3.01 -8.68 -18.15
CA VAL A 73 4.25 -7.91 -17.88
C VAL A 73 4.09 -6.47 -18.35
N LYS A 74 3.31 -5.69 -17.61
CA LYS A 74 3.08 -4.25 -17.84
C LYS A 74 2.89 -3.54 -16.51
N GLU A 75 3.14 -2.23 -16.48
CA GLU A 75 3.02 -1.45 -15.25
C GLU A 75 1.61 -1.46 -14.65
N GLY A 76 0.58 -1.39 -15.50
CA GLY A 76 -0.81 -1.22 -15.10
C GLY A 76 -1.67 -2.44 -15.33
N ILE A 77 -2.44 -2.84 -14.32
CA ILE A 77 -3.43 -3.94 -14.40
C ILE A 77 -4.84 -3.41 -14.08
N SER A 78 -5.88 -4.00 -14.68
CA SER A 78 -7.27 -3.66 -14.33
C SER A 78 -7.58 -4.15 -12.90
N ARG A 79 -8.56 -3.55 -12.23
CA ARG A 79 -9.00 -3.98 -10.89
C ARG A 79 -9.46 -5.45 -10.88
N THR A 80 -10.25 -5.83 -11.89
CA THR A 80 -10.75 -7.20 -12.05
C THR A 80 -9.64 -8.20 -12.32
N ASP A 81 -8.65 -7.86 -13.15
CA ASP A 81 -7.49 -8.73 -13.37
C ASP A 81 -6.57 -8.78 -12.15
N TYR A 82 -6.42 -7.68 -11.40
CA TYR A 82 -5.69 -7.70 -10.13
C TYR A 82 -6.33 -8.68 -9.14
N GLU A 83 -7.65 -8.61 -8.95
CA GLU A 83 -8.39 -9.51 -8.08
C GLU A 83 -8.22 -10.97 -8.47
N ARG A 84 -8.31 -11.25 -9.78
CA ARG A 84 -8.27 -12.60 -10.34
C ARG A 84 -6.86 -13.20 -10.42
N LEU A 85 -5.87 -12.41 -10.86
CA LEU A 85 -4.53 -12.90 -11.22
C LEU A 85 -3.49 -12.69 -10.12
N ILE A 86 -3.71 -11.75 -9.19
CA ILE A 86 -2.75 -11.40 -8.13
C ILE A 86 -3.36 -11.64 -6.77
N HIS A 87 -4.36 -10.84 -6.37
CA HIS A 87 -4.92 -10.89 -5.00
C HIS A 87 -5.48 -12.27 -4.67
N GLY A 88 -6.31 -12.87 -5.52
CA GLY A 88 -6.91 -14.18 -5.29
C GLY A 88 -5.86 -15.29 -5.07
N PRO A 89 -4.94 -15.51 -6.03
CA PRO A 89 -3.88 -16.51 -5.90
C PRO A 89 -2.96 -16.26 -4.70
N VAL A 90 -2.55 -15.01 -4.46
CA VAL A 90 -1.66 -14.67 -3.34
C VAL A 90 -2.36 -14.89 -2.00
N ARG A 91 -3.61 -14.42 -1.87
CA ARG A 91 -4.43 -14.62 -0.66
C ARG A 91 -4.60 -16.09 -0.34
N LYS A 92 -4.88 -16.90 -1.36
CA LYS A 92 -5.01 -18.36 -1.21
C LYS A 92 -3.70 -18.98 -0.72
N ALA A 93 -2.58 -18.69 -1.38
CA ALA A 93 -1.28 -19.24 -1.01
C ALA A 93 -0.84 -18.84 0.41
N VAL A 94 -1.03 -17.58 0.80
CA VAL A 94 -0.71 -17.14 2.17
C VAL A 94 -1.64 -17.77 3.20
N ALA A 95 -2.93 -17.94 2.89
CA ALA A 95 -3.86 -18.64 3.77
C ALA A 95 -3.50 -20.12 3.96
N GLU A 96 -3.03 -20.79 2.91
CA GLU A 96 -2.52 -22.17 3.00
C GLU A 96 -1.31 -22.25 3.95
N LEU A 97 -0.36 -21.31 3.85
CA LEU A 97 0.78 -21.22 4.77
C LEU A 97 0.32 -21.00 6.22
N PHE A 98 -0.69 -20.15 6.44
CA PHE A 98 -1.25 -19.92 7.77
C PHE A 98 -1.89 -21.18 8.36
N ASN A 99 -2.57 -21.99 7.54
CA ASN A 99 -3.16 -23.25 7.96
C ASN A 99 -2.09 -24.28 8.36
N GLU A 100 -0.88 -24.19 7.80
CA GLU A 100 0.29 -24.99 8.18
C GLU A 100 1.02 -24.45 9.42
N GLY A 101 0.52 -23.39 10.05
CA GLY A 101 1.13 -22.76 11.22
C GLY A 101 2.32 -21.84 10.88
N ILE A 102 2.52 -21.52 9.61
CA ILE A 102 3.57 -20.59 9.17
C ILE A 102 3.02 -19.17 9.27
N VAL A 103 3.76 -18.28 9.91
CA VAL A 103 3.41 -16.86 9.99
C VAL A 103 4.18 -16.11 8.91
N ILE A 104 3.47 -15.35 8.08
CA ILE A 104 4.04 -14.44 7.08
C ILE A 104 3.84 -13.02 7.58
N ARG A 105 4.92 -12.22 7.53
CA ARG A 105 4.91 -10.80 7.93
C ARG A 105 5.30 -9.87 6.79
N CYS A 106 6.02 -10.38 5.81
CA CYS A 106 6.56 -9.61 4.70
C CYS A 106 6.24 -10.28 3.36
N ILE A 107 5.76 -9.49 2.41
CA ILE A 107 5.59 -9.89 1.02
C ILE A 107 6.59 -9.11 0.18
N VAL A 108 7.28 -9.83 -0.70
CA VAL A 108 8.29 -9.29 -1.59
C VAL A 108 7.84 -9.52 -3.03
N THR A 109 7.51 -8.46 -3.76
CA THR A 109 7.23 -8.54 -5.19
C THR A 109 8.53 -8.45 -5.99
N THR A 110 8.55 -9.00 -7.19
CA THR A 110 9.73 -9.02 -8.07
C THR A 110 9.46 -8.26 -9.36
N TYR A 111 10.54 -7.97 -10.10
CA TYR A 111 10.44 -7.41 -11.45
C TYR A 111 9.42 -8.17 -12.30
N GLY A 112 8.63 -7.45 -13.11
CA GLY A 112 7.60 -8.04 -13.97
C GLY A 112 6.25 -8.29 -13.29
N VAL A 113 6.13 -8.09 -11.98
CA VAL A 113 4.81 -7.92 -11.32
C VAL A 113 4.32 -6.48 -11.59
N PRO A 114 3.04 -6.26 -11.96
CA PRO A 114 2.50 -4.92 -12.18
C PRO A 114 2.78 -3.96 -11.02
N LEU A 115 2.95 -2.67 -11.35
CA LEU A 115 3.25 -1.61 -10.38
C LEU A 115 1.96 -1.00 -9.80
N ARG A 116 0.94 -0.84 -10.65
CA ARG A 116 -0.30 -0.12 -10.31
C ARG A 116 -1.55 -0.87 -10.74
N VAL A 117 -2.58 -0.79 -9.90
CA VAL A 117 -3.96 -1.14 -10.23
C VAL A 117 -4.63 0.12 -10.77
N ASN A 118 -5.15 0.01 -11.99
CA ASN A 118 -5.81 1.11 -12.67
C ASN A 118 -7.10 1.51 -11.96
N SER A 119 -7.47 2.78 -12.11
CA SER A 119 -8.75 3.31 -11.63
C SER A 119 -9.91 2.43 -12.08
N SER A 120 -10.82 2.13 -11.15
CA SER A 120 -12.06 1.42 -11.43
C SER A 120 -13.23 2.38 -11.33
N LYS A 121 -14.18 2.25 -12.26
CA LYS A 121 -15.47 2.92 -12.10
C LYS A 121 -16.22 2.32 -10.89
N PRO A 122 -17.00 3.12 -10.15
CA PRO A 122 -17.89 2.59 -9.12
C PRO A 122 -18.88 1.59 -9.71
N LEU A 123 -19.28 0.58 -8.93
CA LEU A 123 -20.26 -0.44 -9.34
C LEU A 123 -21.61 0.18 -9.73
N ILE A 124 -22.03 1.21 -9.00
CA ILE A 124 -23.21 2.02 -9.34
C ILE A 124 -22.72 3.24 -10.09
N HIS A 125 -22.90 3.23 -11.40
CA HIS A 125 -22.44 4.30 -12.29
C HIS A 125 -23.62 5.13 -12.80
N PRO A 126 -23.88 6.31 -12.21
CA PRO A 126 -24.94 7.19 -12.70
C PRO A 126 -24.47 7.95 -13.94
N GLU A 127 -24.46 7.28 -15.10
CA GLU A 127 -24.11 7.82 -16.43
C GLU A 127 -24.75 9.21 -16.66
N HIS A 128 -26.02 9.34 -16.31
CA HIS A 128 -26.78 10.58 -16.46
C HIS A 128 -26.24 11.74 -15.60
N LYS A 129 -25.70 11.45 -14.40
CA LYS A 129 -25.04 12.47 -13.57
C LYS A 129 -23.70 12.85 -14.19
N ILE A 130 -22.93 11.90 -14.68
CA ILE A 130 -21.62 12.15 -15.29
C ILE A 130 -21.79 13.05 -16.52
N SER A 131 -22.73 12.72 -17.40
CA SER A 131 -23.06 13.56 -18.55
C SER A 131 -23.51 14.96 -18.11
N SER A 132 -24.34 15.07 -17.08
CA SER A 132 -24.78 16.36 -16.55
C SER A 132 -23.61 17.20 -16.02
N TYR A 133 -22.71 16.62 -15.24
CA TYR A 133 -21.51 17.30 -14.74
C TYR A 133 -20.60 17.74 -15.89
N GLN A 134 -20.41 16.90 -16.91
CA GLN A 134 -19.62 17.25 -18.09
C GLN A 134 -20.20 18.47 -18.81
N THR A 135 -21.51 18.50 -19.05
CA THR A 135 -22.17 19.66 -19.67
C THR A 135 -21.98 20.94 -18.84
N MET A 136 -22.14 20.85 -17.51
CA MET A 136 -21.95 22.01 -16.62
C MET A 136 -20.51 22.54 -16.65
N ILE A 137 -19.53 21.65 -16.76
CA ILE A 137 -18.12 22.00 -16.90
C ILE A 137 -17.91 22.74 -18.22
N ASP A 138 -18.36 22.16 -19.33
CA ASP A 138 -18.17 22.72 -20.67
C ASP A 138 -18.82 24.11 -20.80
N GLU A 139 -20.00 24.31 -20.21
CA GLU A 139 -20.68 25.61 -20.16
C GLU A 139 -19.88 26.65 -19.37
N LYS A 140 -19.39 26.29 -18.18
CA LYS A 140 -18.60 27.20 -17.35
C LYS A 140 -17.22 27.49 -17.92
N GLU A 141 -16.58 26.54 -18.58
CA GLU A 141 -15.31 26.77 -19.27
C GLU A 141 -15.47 27.77 -20.42
N LYS A 142 -16.58 27.69 -21.17
CA LYS A 142 -16.94 28.69 -22.20
C LYS A 142 -17.21 30.07 -21.59
N GLU A 143 -17.93 30.14 -20.46
CA GLU A 143 -18.13 31.42 -19.77
C GLU A 143 -16.79 32.01 -19.28
N LEU A 144 -15.92 31.18 -18.72
CA LEU A 144 -14.60 31.58 -18.24
C LEU A 144 -13.71 32.10 -19.38
N SER A 145 -13.76 31.49 -20.57
CA SER A 145 -12.98 31.94 -21.73
C SER A 145 -13.44 33.32 -22.20
N ILE A 146 -14.75 33.55 -22.30
CA ILE A 146 -15.34 34.85 -22.65
C ILE A 146 -14.93 35.94 -21.64
N LEU A 147 -14.96 35.63 -20.34
CA LEU A 147 -14.56 36.58 -19.28
C LEU A 147 -13.05 36.88 -19.32
N LYS A 148 -12.21 35.88 -19.64
CA LYS A 148 -10.76 36.06 -19.81
C LYS A 148 -10.41 36.92 -21.04
N GLU A 149 -11.16 36.79 -22.13
CA GLU A 149 -11.01 37.66 -23.31
C GLU A 149 -11.40 39.11 -23.00
N LYS A 150 -12.53 39.32 -22.31
CA LYS A 150 -12.95 40.67 -21.84
C LYS A 150 -11.91 41.32 -20.92
N LYS A 151 -11.20 40.54 -20.11
CA LYS A 151 -10.10 41.01 -19.25
C LYS A 151 -8.88 41.51 -20.05
N ARG A 152 -8.60 40.96 -21.23
CA ARG A 152 -7.47 41.39 -22.07
C ARG A 152 -7.68 42.76 -22.71
N GLY A 153 -8.92 43.23 -22.86
CA GLY A 153 -9.26 44.46 -23.58
C GLY A 153 -9.54 45.70 -22.73
N LYS A 154 -9.55 45.62 -21.40
CA LYS A 154 -9.83 46.75 -20.47
C LYS A 154 -9.02 46.62 -19.18
N ASP A 155 -8.78 47.75 -18.49
CA ASP A 155 -8.31 47.74 -17.09
C ASP A 155 -9.22 46.85 -16.24
N ALA A 156 -8.64 45.78 -15.70
CA ALA A 156 -9.38 44.69 -15.08
C ALA A 156 -10.05 45.18 -13.78
N SER A 157 -11.37 45.38 -13.82
CA SER A 157 -12.13 45.73 -12.61
C SER A 157 -11.95 44.64 -11.55
N LYS A 158 -11.86 45.04 -10.28
CA LYS A 158 -11.74 44.12 -9.13
C LYS A 158 -12.88 43.08 -9.13
N GLU A 159 -14.06 43.46 -9.60
CA GLU A 159 -15.23 42.60 -9.76
C GLU A 159 -15.02 41.51 -10.82
N LEU A 160 -14.48 41.85 -12.00
CA LEU A 160 -14.20 40.89 -13.06
C LEU A 160 -13.17 39.83 -12.61
N ASN A 161 -12.13 40.26 -11.90
CA ASN A 161 -11.14 39.34 -11.32
C ASN A 161 -11.76 38.41 -10.28
N SER A 162 -12.68 38.91 -9.45
CA SER A 162 -13.41 38.10 -8.48
C SER A 162 -14.29 37.06 -9.16
N LYS A 163 -15.00 37.43 -10.23
CA LYS A 163 -15.84 36.50 -11.02
C LYS A 163 -15.02 35.40 -11.69
N ILE A 164 -13.91 35.75 -12.34
CA ILE A 164 -12.99 34.77 -12.95
C ILE A 164 -12.46 33.78 -11.90
N LYS A 165 -12.08 34.28 -10.71
CA LYS A 165 -11.62 33.43 -9.61
C LYS A 165 -12.74 32.50 -9.10
N GLY A 166 -13.94 33.03 -8.89
CA GLY A 166 -15.11 32.26 -8.46
C GLY A 166 -15.45 31.13 -9.43
N LEU A 167 -15.54 31.45 -10.72
CA LEU A 167 -15.81 30.45 -11.77
C LEU A 167 -14.72 29.38 -11.84
N GLY A 168 -13.45 29.77 -11.70
CA GLY A 168 -12.33 28.83 -11.63
C GLY A 168 -12.45 27.84 -10.47
N SER A 169 -12.84 28.33 -9.28
CA SER A 169 -13.11 27.48 -8.12
C SER A 169 -14.31 26.55 -8.35
N GLU A 170 -15.37 27.02 -8.99
CA GLU A 170 -16.55 26.20 -9.32
C GLU A 170 -16.23 25.09 -10.31
N ILE A 171 -15.49 25.39 -11.39
CA ILE A 171 -15.02 24.38 -12.36
C ILE A 171 -14.16 23.35 -11.65
N THR A 172 -13.26 23.79 -10.77
CA THR A 172 -12.43 22.89 -9.97
C THR A 172 -13.29 21.94 -9.12
N LEU A 173 -14.33 22.45 -8.47
CA LEU A 173 -15.27 21.64 -7.68
C LEU A 173 -16.05 20.64 -8.54
N LEU A 174 -16.48 21.05 -9.74
CA LEU A 174 -17.16 20.14 -10.67
C LEU A 174 -16.22 19.05 -11.18
N HIS A 175 -14.96 19.37 -11.47
CA HIS A 175 -13.94 18.39 -11.84
C HIS A 175 -13.68 17.36 -10.72
N LEU A 176 -13.66 17.81 -9.46
CA LEU A 176 -13.52 16.91 -8.31
C LEU A 176 -14.70 15.93 -8.24
N LYS A 177 -15.94 16.43 -8.29
CA LYS A 177 -17.15 15.58 -8.27
C LYS A 177 -17.21 14.61 -9.46
N LEU A 178 -16.86 15.09 -10.65
CA LEU A 178 -16.79 14.24 -11.84
C LEU A 178 -15.72 13.15 -11.68
N GLY A 179 -14.56 13.51 -11.11
CA GLY A 179 -13.48 12.58 -10.82
C GLY A 179 -13.89 11.47 -9.84
N GLU A 180 -14.59 11.82 -8.77
CA GLU A 180 -15.16 10.86 -7.80
C GLU A 180 -16.14 9.89 -8.50
N LEU A 181 -17.06 10.41 -9.32
CA LEU A 181 -18.03 9.59 -10.07
C LEU A 181 -17.37 8.66 -11.09
N GLN A 182 -16.22 9.06 -11.64
CA GLN A 182 -15.43 8.27 -12.57
C GLN A 182 -14.46 7.32 -11.85
N GLY A 183 -14.31 7.43 -10.52
CA GLY A 183 -13.34 6.67 -9.74
C GLY A 183 -11.89 7.03 -10.05
N LYS A 184 -11.60 8.26 -10.49
CA LYS A 184 -10.23 8.70 -10.82
C LYS A 184 -9.26 8.54 -9.64
N ASP A 185 -9.77 8.68 -8.43
CA ASP A 185 -9.03 8.56 -7.17
C ASP A 185 -8.94 7.13 -6.62
N THR A 186 -9.30 6.12 -7.42
CA THR A 186 -9.22 4.69 -7.05
C THR A 186 -7.99 3.97 -7.59
N LEU A 187 -7.09 4.72 -8.23
CA LEU A 187 -5.78 4.21 -8.64
C LEU A 187 -4.97 3.87 -7.41
N ALA A 188 -4.34 2.70 -7.41
CA ALA A 188 -3.56 2.22 -6.27
C ALA A 188 -2.27 1.56 -6.72
N ALA A 189 -1.25 1.57 -5.86
CA ALA A 189 -0.07 0.74 -6.05
C ALA A 189 -0.41 -0.71 -5.72
N VAL A 190 0.07 -1.66 -6.53
CA VAL A 190 -0.10 -3.10 -6.26
C VAL A 190 0.45 -3.46 -4.88
N ASP A 191 1.54 -2.81 -4.45
CA ASP A 191 2.15 -3.07 -3.14
C ASP A 191 1.22 -2.63 -1.99
N SER A 192 0.56 -1.48 -2.11
CA SER A 192 -0.42 -1.02 -1.10
C SER A 192 -1.64 -1.94 -1.03
N GLU A 193 -2.08 -2.48 -2.16
CA GLU A 193 -3.19 -3.42 -2.23
C GLU A 193 -2.82 -4.77 -1.60
N LEU A 194 -1.58 -5.23 -1.80
CA LEU A 194 -1.04 -6.42 -1.14
C LEU A 194 -0.84 -6.22 0.36
N SER A 195 -0.54 -5.00 0.82
CA SER A 195 -0.50 -4.69 2.26
C SER A 195 -1.85 -4.96 2.94
N LEU A 196 -2.96 -4.82 2.21
CA LEU A 196 -4.33 -5.03 2.68
C LEU A 196 -4.92 -6.38 2.26
N LEU A 197 -4.10 -7.37 1.90
CA LEU A 197 -4.51 -8.67 1.33
C LEU A 197 -5.67 -9.39 2.06
N PHE A 198 -5.69 -9.32 3.40
CA PHE A 198 -6.73 -9.96 4.21
C PHE A 198 -7.80 -8.99 4.73
N ILE A 199 -7.74 -7.72 4.34
CA ILE A 199 -8.68 -6.68 4.72
C ILE A 199 -9.65 -6.49 3.55
N SER A 200 -10.93 -6.73 3.81
CA SER A 200 -11.98 -6.56 2.81
C SER A 200 -12.79 -5.30 3.08
N GLY A 201 -13.33 -4.68 2.03
CA GLY A 201 -14.27 -3.56 2.15
C GLY A 201 -13.65 -2.22 2.53
N TYR A 202 -12.34 -2.05 2.39
CA TYR A 202 -11.71 -0.73 2.51
C TYR A 202 -12.15 0.19 1.36
N PRO A 203 -12.25 1.51 1.59
CA PRO A 203 -12.56 2.45 0.53
C PRO A 203 -11.44 2.43 -0.53
N LEU A 204 -11.81 2.29 -1.80
CA LEU A 204 -10.85 2.39 -2.89
C LEU A 204 -10.48 3.85 -3.20
N THR A 205 -11.34 4.78 -2.81
CA THR A 205 -11.23 6.21 -3.11
C THR A 205 -10.32 6.91 -2.11
N GLY A 206 -9.33 7.65 -2.62
CA GLY A 206 -8.51 8.56 -1.82
C GLY A 206 -7.48 7.85 -0.94
N TRP A 207 -6.98 8.58 0.06
CA TRP A 207 -5.87 8.13 0.89
C TRP A 207 -6.38 7.38 2.12
N ILE A 208 -5.93 6.14 2.29
CA ILE A 208 -6.07 5.41 3.56
C ILE A 208 -4.84 5.73 4.41
N PRO A 209 -5.00 6.37 5.58
CA PRO A 209 -3.87 6.61 6.46
C PRO A 209 -3.35 5.27 7.00
N ASN A 210 -2.05 5.17 7.28
CA ASN A 210 -1.45 3.92 7.78
C ASN A 210 -2.19 3.43 9.04
N PRO A 211 -2.89 2.28 8.98
CA PRO A 211 -3.69 1.79 10.11
C PRO A 211 -2.85 1.38 11.32
N GLU A 212 -1.60 0.96 11.10
CA GLU A 212 -0.66 0.59 12.17
C GLU A 212 -0.05 1.79 12.88
N PHE A 213 -0.19 3.01 12.31
CA PHE A 213 0.32 4.22 12.92
C PHE A 213 -0.43 4.53 14.22
N ILE A 214 0.31 4.82 15.29
CA ILE A 214 -0.22 4.88 16.66
C ILE A 214 -1.46 5.77 16.82
N TYR A 215 -1.52 6.89 16.11
CA TYR A 215 -2.65 7.84 16.17
C TYR A 215 -3.89 7.40 15.38
N ASN A 216 -3.77 6.36 14.54
CA ASN A 216 -4.88 5.83 13.73
C ASN A 216 -5.45 4.53 14.30
N ARG A 217 -4.80 3.91 15.29
CA ARG A 217 -5.14 2.54 15.73
C ARG A 217 -6.58 2.39 16.22
N GLU A 218 -7.12 3.39 16.91
CA GLU A 218 -8.52 3.37 17.35
C GLU A 218 -9.50 3.37 16.16
N ARG A 219 -9.17 4.10 15.08
CA ARG A 219 -10.00 4.19 13.87
C ARG A 219 -9.96 2.90 13.05
N PHE A 220 -8.89 2.12 13.15
CA PHE A 220 -8.68 0.91 12.35
C PHE A 220 -8.37 -0.32 13.21
N SER A 221 -9.05 -0.46 14.35
CA SER A 221 -8.86 -1.59 15.28
C SER A 221 -8.98 -2.95 14.58
N ASP A 222 -9.88 -3.08 13.60
CA ASP A 222 -10.10 -4.31 12.83
C ASP A 222 -8.98 -4.65 11.82
N TYR A 223 -8.05 -3.72 11.59
CA TYR A 223 -6.94 -3.85 10.64
C TYR A 223 -5.64 -4.26 11.35
N ILE A 224 -5.55 -4.03 12.67
CA ILE A 224 -4.32 -4.23 13.44
C ILE A 224 -3.86 -5.69 13.38
N GLY A 225 -2.58 -5.88 13.05
CA GLY A 225 -1.97 -7.20 12.91
C GLY A 225 -2.39 -7.97 11.65
N ARG A 226 -3.17 -7.35 10.75
CA ARG A 226 -3.61 -7.95 9.47
C ARG A 226 -2.97 -7.29 8.25
N ILE A 227 -2.06 -6.35 8.48
CA ILE A 227 -1.36 -5.60 7.43
C ILE A 227 -0.01 -6.22 7.16
N PHE A 228 0.31 -6.46 5.89
CA PHE A 228 1.63 -6.93 5.49
C PHE A 228 2.58 -5.78 5.21
N MET A 229 3.83 -5.96 5.64
CA MET A 229 4.94 -5.22 5.05
C MET A 229 5.11 -5.68 3.61
N VAL A 230 5.14 -4.75 2.66
CA VAL A 230 5.36 -5.08 1.25
C VAL A 230 6.57 -4.32 0.75
N SER A 231 7.43 -5.03 0.03
CA SER A 231 8.60 -4.45 -0.64
C SER A 231 8.74 -5.05 -2.03
N ARG A 232 9.55 -4.40 -2.88
CA ARG A 232 9.72 -4.78 -4.26
C ARG A 232 11.20 -4.92 -4.61
N LEU A 233 11.58 -6.04 -5.21
CA LEU A 233 12.91 -6.30 -5.77
C LEU A 233 12.98 -5.77 -7.20
N ASP A 234 12.71 -4.47 -7.32
CA ASP A 234 12.67 -3.73 -8.57
C ASP A 234 13.20 -2.33 -8.27
N GLY A 235 14.51 -2.18 -8.41
CA GLY A 235 15.24 -0.93 -8.21
C GLY A 235 16.40 -0.85 -9.21
N PRO A 236 16.67 0.34 -9.79
CA PRO A 236 17.72 0.57 -10.79
C PRO A 236 19.14 0.34 -10.27
#